data_AF-A0A3G8ZQW4-F1
#
_entry.id   AF-A0A3G8ZQW4-F1
#
_cell.length_a   1.000
_cell.length_b   1.000
_cell.length_c   1.000
_cell.angle_alpha   90.00
_cell.angle_beta   90.00
_cell.angle_gamma   90.00
#
_symmetry.space_group_name_H-M   'P 1'
#
loop_
_entity.id
_entity.type
_entity.pdbx_description
1 polymer ?
#
loop_
_entity_poly.entity_id
_entity_poly.type
_entity_poly.pdbx_seq_one_letter_code
_entity_poly.pdbx_strand_id
1 'polypeptide(L)'
;MVCFTTNTTMSDVAFQNNSKICIASGVTLTIQNNINSSGNVTFEIAGTLQFNQSPNISANLTINIANGGTLRAGTSGGNNFTFNGATNTLTNYGTVAVSVLGFSNGSSTNLVDNYNLFTIAQNINISGVTAFRNLGNINIGQSYNNSTSTYLNCGTINSTVGYNLGGGKITNTGNFNVGTGSIDMSGNSRLENYGNFYSRGTINGSSNSVIYNEGLMRITS
;
A
#
# COMPACT_ATOMS: atom_id res chain seq x y z
N MET A 1 -2.54 22.26 13.80
CA MET A 1 -1.65 21.09 13.98
C MET A 1 -1.74 20.64 15.42
N VAL A 2 -1.87 19.33 15.67
CA VAL A 2 -1.91 18.75 17.03
C VAL A 2 -0.82 17.69 17.14
N CYS A 3 -0.01 17.75 18.20
CA CYS A 3 1.09 16.82 18.41
C CYS A 3 0.90 16.04 19.70
N PHE A 4 0.93 14.71 19.59
CA PHE A 4 0.77 13.79 20.70
C PHE A 4 2.16 13.41 21.22
N THR A 5 2.45 13.84 22.45
CA THR A 5 3.70 13.55 23.18
C THR A 5 3.49 12.56 24.33
N THR A 6 2.24 12.16 24.59
CA THR A 6 1.85 11.12 25.54
C THR A 6 0.87 10.17 24.88
N ASN A 7 0.86 8.90 25.32
CA ASN A 7 -0.10 7.92 24.82
C ASN A 7 -1.52 8.45 24.98
N THR A 8 -2.28 8.43 23.88
CA THR A 8 -3.62 9.02 23.82
C THR A 8 -4.56 8.07 23.11
N THR A 9 -5.76 7.92 23.66
CA THR A 9 -6.84 7.20 23.03
C THR A 9 -7.99 8.17 22.76
N MET A 10 -8.42 8.25 21.51
CA MET A 10 -9.57 9.04 21.07
C MET A 10 -10.71 8.10 20.66
N SER A 11 -11.94 8.54 20.92
CA SER A 11 -13.15 7.83 20.48
C SER A 11 -13.41 8.14 19.00
N ASP A 12 -14.36 9.03 18.70
CA ASP A 12 -14.62 9.55 17.37
C ASP A 12 -13.66 10.71 17.05
N VAL A 13 -13.23 10.80 15.80
CA VAL A 13 -12.35 11.87 15.32
C VAL A 13 -12.91 12.48 14.04
N ALA A 14 -12.93 13.81 13.99
CA ALA A 14 -13.22 14.57 12.79
C ALA A 14 -11.95 15.31 12.34
N PHE A 15 -11.39 14.91 11.19
CA PHE A 15 -10.32 15.66 10.53
C PHE A 15 -10.92 16.65 9.55
N GLN A 16 -10.91 17.94 9.92
CA GLN A 16 -11.36 19.01 9.04
C GLN A 16 -10.29 19.37 8.01
N ASN A 17 -10.65 20.18 7.02
CA ASN A 17 -9.71 20.67 6.02
C ASN A 17 -8.47 21.33 6.67
N ASN A 18 -7.29 21.03 6.13
CA ASN A 18 -5.97 21.46 6.60
C ASN A 18 -5.60 20.94 8.01
N SER A 19 -6.24 19.86 8.48
CA SER A 19 -5.85 19.21 9.73
C SER A 19 -4.51 18.51 9.58
N LYS A 20 -3.67 18.67 10.60
CA LYS A 20 -2.38 17.98 10.72
C LYS A 20 -2.22 17.40 12.11
N ILE A 21 -1.90 16.11 12.21
CA ILE A 21 -1.50 15.47 13.47
C ILE A 21 -0.05 15.02 13.40
N CYS A 22 0.63 15.03 14.54
CA CYS A 22 1.94 14.45 14.70
C CYS A 22 2.01 13.52 15.92
N ILE A 23 2.66 12.37 15.79
CA ILE A 23 2.83 11.40 16.88
C ILE A 23 4.33 11.29 17.16
N ALA A 24 4.76 11.71 18.35
CA ALA A 24 6.17 11.67 18.75
C ALA A 24 6.70 10.23 18.88
N SER A 25 8.01 10.06 18.79
CA SER A 25 8.64 8.75 18.96
C SER A 25 8.32 8.15 20.33
N GLY A 26 8.06 6.84 20.39
CA GLY A 26 7.64 6.13 21.60
C GLY A 26 6.19 6.37 22.04
N VAL A 27 5.45 7.26 21.36
CA VAL A 27 4.05 7.58 21.69
C VAL A 27 3.08 6.80 20.81
N THR A 28 1.95 6.38 21.37
CA THR A 28 0.85 5.77 20.64
C THR A 28 -0.38 6.68 20.66
N LEU A 29 -0.89 7.02 19.47
CA LEU A 29 -2.25 7.54 19.28
C LEU A 29 -3.14 6.39 18.80
N THR A 30 -4.18 6.07 19.59
CA THR A 30 -5.23 5.12 19.20
C THR A 30 -6.52 5.87 18.90
N ILE A 31 -7.11 5.65 17.72
CA ILE A 31 -8.44 6.11 17.37
C ILE A 31 -9.36 4.89 17.35
N GLN A 32 -10.49 4.94 18.07
CA GLN A 32 -11.29 3.74 18.33
C GLN A 32 -12.51 3.58 17.43
N ASN A 33 -13.20 4.68 17.15
CA ASN A 33 -14.55 4.63 16.58
C ASN A 33 -14.61 5.33 15.22
N ASN A 34 -15.51 6.28 15.02
CA ASN A 34 -15.76 6.84 13.70
C ASN A 34 -14.68 7.83 13.30
N ILE A 35 -14.36 7.85 12.00
CA ILE A 35 -13.55 8.90 11.39
C ILE A 35 -14.38 9.61 10.35
N ASN A 36 -14.56 10.90 10.55
CA ASN A 36 -15.05 11.80 9.53
C ASN A 36 -13.86 12.62 9.03
N SER A 37 -13.70 12.74 7.72
CA SER A 37 -12.58 13.48 7.15
C SER A 37 -12.99 14.21 5.88
N SER A 38 -12.50 15.44 5.70
CA SER A 38 -12.73 16.25 4.51
C SER A 38 -11.55 17.18 4.21
N GLY A 39 -11.46 17.65 2.96
CA GLY A 39 -10.39 18.55 2.53
C GLY A 39 -9.02 17.86 2.51
N ASN A 40 -7.98 18.55 2.98
CA ASN A 40 -6.62 18.03 3.03
C ASN A 40 -6.21 17.68 4.47
N VAL A 41 -5.67 16.49 4.67
CA VAL A 41 -5.27 15.98 5.99
C VAL A 41 -3.84 15.43 5.93
N THR A 42 -3.05 15.69 6.97
CA THR A 42 -1.66 15.20 7.06
C THR A 42 -1.40 14.46 8.36
N PHE A 43 -0.82 13.26 8.26
CA PHE A 43 -0.36 12.44 9.38
C PHE A 43 1.18 12.38 9.38
N GLU A 44 1.81 12.87 10.45
CA GLU A 44 3.26 12.74 10.69
C GLU A 44 3.48 11.72 11.82
N ILE A 45 4.11 10.59 11.52
CA ILE A 45 4.11 9.42 12.40
C ILE A 45 5.56 9.04 12.73
N ALA A 46 6.06 9.49 13.88
CA ALA A 46 7.33 9.04 14.46
C ALA A 46 7.13 7.99 15.57
N GLY A 47 5.95 7.97 16.20
CA GLY A 47 5.48 6.91 17.10
C GLY A 47 4.52 5.95 16.39
N THR A 48 3.43 5.56 17.06
CA THR A 48 2.40 4.67 16.49
C THR A 48 1.07 5.40 16.30
N LEU A 49 0.53 5.36 15.09
CA LEU A 49 -0.87 5.68 14.81
C LEU A 49 -1.65 4.37 14.60
N GLN A 50 -2.60 4.10 15.48
CA GLN A 50 -3.45 2.91 15.45
C GLN A 50 -4.92 3.27 15.28
N PHE A 51 -5.58 2.58 14.36
CA PHE A 51 -7.03 2.60 14.19
C PHE A 51 -7.62 1.27 14.67
N ASN A 52 -8.51 1.21 15.67
CA ASN A 52 -9.14 -0.04 16.12
C ASN A 52 -10.28 -0.53 15.20
N GLN A 53 -10.60 0.27 14.19
CA GLN A 53 -11.59 0.06 13.16
C GLN A 53 -10.92 -0.02 11.79
N SER A 54 -11.71 -0.25 10.74
CA SER A 54 -11.26 -0.09 9.36
C SER A 54 -11.48 1.36 8.91
N PRO A 55 -10.47 2.26 8.94
CA PRO A 55 -10.63 3.64 8.49
C PRO A 55 -10.97 3.73 7.00
N ASN A 56 -11.93 4.60 6.68
CA ASN A 56 -12.19 5.09 5.33
C ASN A 56 -11.98 6.61 5.33
N ILE A 57 -10.86 7.07 4.77
CA ILE A 57 -10.45 8.48 4.80
C ILE A 57 -10.90 9.17 3.50
N SER A 58 -11.96 9.96 3.58
CA SER A 58 -12.53 10.74 2.47
C SER A 58 -11.74 12.00 2.14
N ALA A 59 -10.87 12.48 3.03
CA ALA A 59 -9.95 13.58 2.74
C ALA A 59 -8.82 13.18 1.78
N ASN A 60 -8.23 14.15 1.09
CA ASN A 60 -6.93 14.01 0.47
C ASN A 60 -5.90 13.79 1.56
N LEU A 61 -5.28 12.60 1.59
CA LEU A 61 -4.46 12.19 2.71
C LEU A 61 -2.98 12.18 2.35
N THR A 62 -2.17 12.87 3.14
CA THR A 62 -0.71 12.76 3.14
C THR A 62 -0.27 12.06 4.41
N ILE A 63 0.45 10.94 4.28
CA ILE A 63 1.01 10.19 5.41
C ILE A 63 2.53 10.17 5.27
N ASN A 64 3.22 10.61 6.31
CA ASN A 64 4.67 10.50 6.44
C ASN A 64 4.98 9.67 7.68
N ILE A 65 5.62 8.52 7.49
CA ILE A 65 6.03 7.62 8.57
C ILE A 65 7.54 7.67 8.67
N ALA A 66 8.05 8.18 9.79
CA ALA A 66 9.47 8.25 10.06
C ALA A 66 10.04 6.85 10.39
N ASN A 67 11.37 6.73 10.39
CA ASN A 67 12.02 5.52 10.88
C ASN A 67 11.60 5.23 12.33
N GLY A 68 11.25 3.98 12.63
CA GLY A 68 10.66 3.57 13.91
C GLY A 68 9.17 3.90 14.08
N GLY A 69 8.59 4.72 13.19
CA GLY A 69 7.16 5.01 13.18
C GLY A 69 6.32 3.82 12.70
N THR A 70 5.07 3.74 13.15
CA THR A 70 4.13 2.68 12.76
C THR A 70 2.75 3.25 12.44
N LEU A 71 2.24 2.95 11.25
CA LEU A 71 0.82 3.05 10.93
C LEU A 71 0.20 1.66 10.96
N ARG A 72 -0.85 1.45 11.74
CA ARG A 72 -1.60 0.18 11.72
C ARG A 72 -3.11 0.35 11.81
N ALA A 73 -3.83 -0.53 11.12
CA ALA A 73 -5.27 -0.70 11.27
C ALA A 73 -5.55 -2.03 11.96
N GLY A 74 -6.13 -1.98 13.15
CA GLY A 74 -6.20 -3.07 14.12
C GLY A 74 -4.96 -3.10 15.02
N THR A 75 -4.99 -3.95 16.05
CA THR A 75 -3.87 -4.13 16.99
C THR A 75 -2.62 -4.72 16.32
N SER A 76 -2.81 -5.48 15.25
CA SER A 76 -1.76 -6.18 14.50
C SER A 76 -1.84 -5.99 12.98
N GLY A 77 -2.62 -5.03 12.48
CA GLY A 77 -2.89 -4.91 11.04
C GLY A 77 -4.08 -5.74 10.55
N GLY A 78 -4.99 -6.16 11.44
CA GLY A 78 -6.16 -6.97 11.09
C GLY A 78 -7.32 -6.22 10.43
N ASN A 79 -7.31 -4.89 10.43
CA ASN A 79 -8.37 -4.08 9.83
C ASN A 79 -7.92 -3.48 8.49
N ASN A 80 -8.89 -3.09 7.67
CA ASN A 80 -8.62 -2.48 6.37
C ASN A 80 -8.22 -1.02 6.53
N PHE A 81 -7.48 -0.48 5.57
CA PHE A 81 -7.20 0.95 5.47
C PHE A 81 -7.55 1.43 4.07
N THR A 82 -8.49 2.36 3.96
CA THR A 82 -9.01 2.84 2.69
C THR A 82 -8.75 4.33 2.51
N PHE A 83 -8.07 4.67 1.42
CA PHE A 83 -7.96 6.02 0.87
C PHE A 83 -9.13 6.28 -0.08
N ASN A 84 -9.84 7.38 0.14
CA ASN A 84 -10.99 7.77 -0.67
C ASN A 84 -10.92 9.25 -1.14
N GLY A 85 -9.90 10.00 -0.69
CA GLY A 85 -9.56 11.31 -1.26
C GLY A 85 -9.16 11.25 -2.73
N ALA A 86 -9.18 12.41 -3.41
CA ALA A 86 -8.82 12.52 -4.82
C ALA A 86 -7.30 12.51 -5.04
N THR A 87 -6.50 12.93 -4.05
CA THR A 87 -5.05 12.89 -4.12
C THR A 87 -4.49 12.37 -2.80
N ASN A 88 -3.75 11.26 -2.86
CA ASN A 88 -3.23 10.61 -1.67
C ASN A 88 -1.74 10.29 -1.81
N THR A 89 -1.00 10.47 -0.72
CA THR A 89 0.41 10.10 -0.62
C THR A 89 0.67 9.34 0.67
N LEU A 90 1.45 8.26 0.58
CA LEU A 90 1.99 7.53 1.71
C LEU A 90 3.48 7.37 1.51
N THR A 91 4.27 7.97 2.41
CA THR A 91 5.72 7.83 2.46
C THR A 91 6.10 7.05 3.71
N ASN A 92 6.65 5.85 3.54
CA ASN A 92 6.96 4.94 4.64
C ASN A 92 8.47 4.69 4.80
N TYR A 93 9.06 5.23 5.87
CA TYR A 93 10.38 4.83 6.37
C TYR A 93 10.32 3.90 7.58
N GLY A 94 9.11 3.64 8.11
CA GLY A 94 8.87 2.80 9.27
C GLY A 94 8.10 1.52 8.91
N THR A 95 7.00 1.27 9.62
CA THR A 95 6.13 0.11 9.40
C THR A 95 4.71 0.53 9.04
N VAL A 96 4.15 -0.11 8.02
CA VAL A 96 2.71 -0.11 7.75
C VAL A 96 2.16 -1.52 7.91
N ALA A 97 1.07 -1.68 8.66
CA ALA A 97 0.40 -2.97 8.84
C ALA A 97 -1.12 -2.83 8.70
N VAL A 98 -1.69 -3.43 7.65
CA VAL A 98 -3.13 -3.39 7.34
C VAL A 98 -3.60 -4.73 6.78
N SER A 99 -4.91 -4.97 6.79
CA SER A 99 -5.49 -6.20 6.24
C SER A 99 -5.69 -6.05 4.74
N VAL A 100 -6.63 -5.20 4.34
CA VAL A 100 -6.78 -4.75 2.94
C VAL A 100 -6.31 -3.30 2.81
N LEU A 101 -5.53 -3.02 1.78
CA LEU A 101 -5.19 -1.66 1.36
C LEU A 101 -6.11 -1.23 0.22
N GLY A 102 -6.92 -0.19 0.44
CA GLY A 102 -7.91 0.28 -0.52
C GLY A 102 -7.63 1.67 -1.08
N PHE A 103 -7.80 1.84 -2.39
CA PHE A 103 -7.86 3.12 -3.09
C PHE A 103 -9.19 3.19 -3.87
N SER A 104 -10.27 3.53 -3.16
CA SER A 104 -11.65 3.32 -3.63
C SER A 104 -12.16 4.39 -4.59
N ASN A 105 -11.54 5.58 -4.60
CA ASN A 105 -11.95 6.65 -5.48
C ASN A 105 -11.39 6.44 -6.90
N GLY A 106 -12.26 6.12 -7.86
CA GLY A 106 -11.89 5.84 -9.26
C GLY A 106 -11.21 7.00 -9.99
N SER A 107 -11.41 8.23 -9.54
CA SER A 107 -10.79 9.43 -10.11
C SER A 107 -9.54 9.89 -9.33
N SER A 108 -9.08 9.10 -8.36
CA SER A 108 -7.94 9.47 -7.52
C SER A 108 -6.60 9.30 -8.22
N THR A 109 -5.63 10.09 -7.79
CA THR A 109 -4.19 9.88 -8.04
C THR A 109 -3.50 9.58 -6.72
N ASN A 110 -2.81 8.44 -6.66
CA ASN A 110 -2.22 7.93 -5.43
C ASN A 110 -0.74 7.63 -5.63
N LEU A 111 0.06 7.95 -4.62
CA LEU A 111 1.48 7.63 -4.57
C LEU A 111 1.81 6.93 -3.27
N VAL A 112 2.46 5.78 -3.39
CA VAL A 112 2.93 4.97 -2.26
C VAL A 112 4.43 4.77 -2.41
N ASP A 113 5.19 5.39 -1.53
CA ASP A 113 6.63 5.21 -1.41
C ASP A 113 6.95 4.35 -0.19
N ASN A 114 7.52 3.19 -0.42
CA ASN A 114 7.94 2.29 0.65
C ASN A 114 9.46 2.14 0.69
N TYR A 115 10.08 2.63 1.76
CA TYR A 115 11.51 2.52 2.02
C TYR A 115 11.84 1.47 3.09
N ASN A 116 10.84 0.92 3.77
CA ASN A 116 11.03 -0.05 4.83
C ASN A 116 9.93 -1.13 4.78
N LEU A 117 9.16 -1.39 5.84
CA LEU A 117 8.23 -2.52 5.89
C LEU A 117 6.78 -2.10 5.62
N PHE A 118 6.15 -2.72 4.61
CA PHE A 118 4.73 -2.61 4.33
C PHE A 118 4.10 -4.01 4.30
N THR A 119 3.27 -4.32 5.29
CA THR A 119 2.55 -5.60 5.37
C THR A 119 1.06 -5.39 5.10
N ILE A 120 0.56 -6.10 4.10
CA ILE A 120 -0.85 -6.13 3.69
C ILE A 120 -1.29 -7.59 3.83
N ALA A 121 -2.05 -7.91 4.88
CA ALA A 121 -2.37 -9.30 5.21
C ALA A 121 -3.27 -9.98 4.18
N GLN A 122 -4.05 -9.20 3.43
CA GLN A 122 -4.94 -9.66 2.38
C GLN A 122 -4.64 -8.95 1.06
N ASN A 123 -5.63 -8.23 0.51
CA ASN A 123 -5.62 -7.74 -0.85
C ASN A 123 -5.21 -6.27 -0.95
N ILE A 124 -4.76 -5.86 -2.15
CA ILE A 124 -4.74 -4.45 -2.55
C ILE A 124 -5.86 -4.22 -3.57
N ASN A 125 -6.75 -3.28 -3.27
CA ASN A 125 -7.90 -2.94 -4.11
C ASN A 125 -7.72 -1.52 -4.66
N ILE A 126 -7.61 -1.40 -5.99
CA ILE A 126 -7.29 -0.14 -6.66
C ILE A 126 -8.38 0.22 -7.66
N SER A 127 -8.95 1.42 -7.54
CA SER A 127 -9.86 1.99 -8.53
C SER A 127 -9.27 3.22 -9.24
N GLY A 128 -8.43 4.02 -8.56
CA GLY A 128 -7.76 5.20 -9.14
C GLY A 128 -6.33 4.94 -9.63
N VAL A 129 -5.74 5.90 -10.34
CA VAL A 129 -4.36 5.81 -10.81
C VAL A 129 -3.42 5.76 -9.61
N THR A 130 -2.59 4.72 -9.53
CA THR A 130 -1.76 4.49 -8.33
C THR A 130 -0.34 4.12 -8.72
N ALA A 131 0.64 4.80 -8.14
CA ALA A 131 2.05 4.45 -8.28
C ALA A 131 2.59 3.88 -6.97
N PHE A 132 3.11 2.66 -7.01
CA PHE A 132 3.87 2.05 -5.91
C PHE A 132 5.35 2.09 -6.25
N ARG A 133 6.16 2.74 -5.42
CA ARG A 133 7.62 2.75 -5.52
C ARG A 133 8.19 2.09 -4.28
N ASN A 134 8.81 0.94 -4.48
CA ASN A 134 9.33 0.13 -3.39
C ASN A 134 10.86 0.08 -3.42
N LEU A 135 11.50 0.54 -2.34
CA LEU A 135 12.91 0.34 -2.04
C LEU A 135 13.11 -0.57 -0.81
N GLY A 136 12.06 -0.81 -0.02
CA GLY A 136 12.07 -1.71 1.13
C GLY A 136 11.39 -3.06 0.83
N ASN A 137 10.58 -3.53 1.77
CA ASN A 137 9.86 -4.80 1.71
C ASN A 137 8.35 -4.57 1.70
N ILE A 138 7.66 -5.09 0.69
CA ILE A 138 6.20 -5.19 0.65
C ILE A 138 5.83 -6.68 0.74
N ASN A 139 4.99 -7.02 1.72
CA ASN A 139 4.42 -8.36 1.85
C ASN A 139 2.90 -8.28 1.62
N ILE A 140 2.40 -9.06 0.67
CA ILE A 140 0.99 -9.12 0.28
C ILE A 140 0.52 -10.55 0.52
N GLY A 141 -0.44 -10.72 1.44
CA GLY A 141 -0.94 -12.03 1.85
C GLY A 141 -1.93 -12.65 0.88
N GLN A 142 -2.59 -11.85 0.05
CA GLN A 142 -3.52 -12.31 -0.98
C GLN A 142 -3.26 -11.58 -2.32
N SER A 143 -4.28 -11.49 -3.17
CA SER A 143 -4.19 -11.00 -4.54
C SER A 143 -4.29 -9.48 -4.59
N TYR A 144 -4.02 -8.91 -5.76
CA TYR A 144 -4.31 -7.51 -6.03
C TYR A 144 -4.73 -7.31 -7.48
N ASN A 145 -5.61 -6.34 -7.70
CA ASN A 145 -6.13 -5.98 -9.02
C ASN A 145 -5.51 -4.67 -9.47
N ASN A 146 -5.11 -4.61 -10.74
CA ASN A 146 -4.35 -3.47 -11.22
C ASN A 146 -4.59 -3.17 -12.72
N SER A 147 -5.58 -2.38 -13.10
CA SER A 147 -5.65 -1.88 -14.49
C SER A 147 -4.98 -0.52 -14.71
N THR A 148 -4.78 0.26 -13.65
CA THR A 148 -4.35 1.67 -13.72
C THR A 148 -3.13 1.98 -12.86
N SER A 149 -2.49 0.98 -12.29
CA SER A 149 -1.38 1.13 -11.36
C SER A 149 -0.04 0.69 -11.92
N THR A 150 0.99 1.39 -11.48
CA THR A 150 2.39 1.13 -11.82
C THR A 150 3.13 0.71 -10.56
N TYR A 151 3.83 -0.42 -10.61
CA TYR A 151 4.73 -0.86 -9.56
C TYR A 151 6.17 -0.73 -10.04
N LEU A 152 6.95 0.12 -9.38
CA LEU A 152 8.40 0.18 -9.52
C LEU A 152 9.04 -0.47 -8.29
N ASN A 153 9.60 -1.67 -8.48
CA ASN A 153 10.22 -2.42 -7.41
C ASN A 153 11.75 -2.41 -7.52
N CYS A 154 12.41 -1.67 -6.66
CA CYS A 154 13.85 -1.69 -6.41
C CYS A 154 14.22 -2.45 -5.12
N GLY A 155 13.23 -2.83 -4.30
CA GLY A 155 13.41 -3.59 -3.07
C GLY A 155 12.94 -5.04 -3.21
N THR A 156 12.16 -5.52 -2.25
CA THR A 156 11.52 -6.85 -2.29
C THR A 156 10.00 -6.74 -2.23
N ILE A 157 9.31 -7.38 -3.17
CA ILE A 157 7.86 -7.62 -3.10
C ILE A 157 7.66 -9.13 -2.96
N ASN A 158 6.94 -9.54 -1.91
CA ASN A 158 6.48 -10.90 -1.70
C ASN A 158 4.96 -10.92 -1.81
N SER A 159 4.44 -11.56 -2.84
CA SER A 159 3.02 -11.82 -3.00
C SER A 159 2.76 -13.31 -2.75
N THR A 160 1.92 -13.62 -1.76
CA THR A 160 1.67 -15.00 -1.35
C THR A 160 0.91 -15.78 -2.42
N VAL A 161 0.04 -15.09 -3.15
CA VAL A 161 -0.74 -15.66 -4.25
C VAL A 161 -0.56 -14.82 -5.52
N GLY A 162 -0.95 -15.37 -6.67
CA GLY A 162 -0.99 -14.63 -7.93
C GLY A 162 -1.93 -13.41 -7.93
N TYR A 163 -1.79 -12.58 -8.94
CA TYR A 163 -2.46 -11.28 -9.04
C TYR A 163 -2.95 -10.99 -10.46
N ASN A 164 -3.90 -10.06 -10.58
CA ASN A 164 -4.42 -9.61 -11.87
C ASN A 164 -3.86 -8.23 -12.21
N LEU A 165 -3.00 -8.20 -13.23
CA LEU A 165 -2.36 -6.99 -13.70
C LEU A 165 -3.20 -6.21 -14.71
N GLY A 166 -4.42 -6.61 -15.08
CA GLY A 166 -5.49 -5.74 -15.61
C GLY A 166 -5.21 -4.68 -16.69
N GLY A 167 -4.03 -4.59 -17.31
CA GLY A 167 -3.56 -3.45 -18.10
C GLY A 167 -2.49 -2.57 -17.43
N GLY A 168 -2.21 -2.78 -16.14
CA GLY A 168 -1.15 -2.12 -15.37
C GLY A 168 0.27 -2.57 -15.72
N LYS A 169 1.24 -1.97 -15.03
CA LYS A 169 2.68 -2.16 -15.29
C LYS A 169 3.45 -2.52 -14.02
N ILE A 170 4.36 -3.50 -14.14
CA ILE A 170 5.41 -3.80 -13.17
C ILE A 170 6.76 -3.55 -13.84
N THR A 171 7.62 -2.78 -13.19
CA THR A 171 9.06 -2.69 -13.47
C THR A 171 9.81 -3.17 -12.24
N ASN A 172 10.46 -4.32 -12.37
CA ASN A 172 11.22 -4.97 -11.30
C ASN A 172 12.72 -4.86 -11.55
N THR A 173 13.45 -4.19 -10.66
CA THR A 173 14.92 -4.19 -10.60
C THR A 173 15.43 -4.90 -9.33
N GLY A 174 14.56 -5.15 -8.36
CA GLY A 174 14.86 -5.89 -7.13
C GLY A 174 14.39 -7.34 -7.16
N ASN A 175 13.83 -7.82 -6.04
CA ASN A 175 13.26 -9.16 -5.91
C ASN A 175 11.74 -9.11 -5.96
N PHE A 176 11.13 -9.90 -6.84
CA PHE A 176 9.69 -10.07 -6.93
C PHE A 176 9.37 -11.55 -6.79
N ASN A 177 8.78 -11.93 -5.67
CA ASN A 177 8.43 -13.31 -5.37
C ASN A 177 6.92 -13.46 -5.37
N VAL A 178 6.43 -14.38 -6.20
CA VAL A 178 5.03 -14.79 -6.25
C VAL A 178 4.95 -16.24 -5.78
N GLY A 179 4.11 -16.48 -4.78
CA GLY A 179 3.81 -17.81 -4.30
C GLY A 179 2.95 -18.58 -5.31
N THR A 180 1.85 -19.15 -4.85
CA THR A 180 0.98 -20.01 -5.68
C THR A 180 -0.04 -19.20 -6.49
N GLY A 181 -0.73 -19.83 -7.45
CA GLY A 181 -1.82 -19.19 -8.18
C GLY A 181 -1.36 -18.39 -9.40
N SER A 182 -2.30 -17.85 -10.17
CA SER A 182 -2.02 -17.30 -11.50
C SER A 182 -1.63 -15.83 -11.47
N ILE A 183 -0.64 -15.45 -12.27
CA ILE A 183 -0.39 -14.07 -12.66
C ILE A 183 -1.18 -13.80 -13.94
N ASP A 184 -2.30 -13.09 -13.83
CA ASP A 184 -3.18 -12.79 -14.94
C ASP A 184 -2.79 -11.44 -15.57
N MET A 185 -2.29 -11.47 -16.80
CA MET A 185 -1.83 -10.32 -17.58
C MET A 185 -2.80 -10.01 -18.72
N SER A 186 -3.97 -9.48 -18.37
CA SER A 186 -5.00 -9.07 -19.34
C SER A 186 -4.76 -7.65 -19.91
N GLY A 187 -5.41 -7.30 -21.03
CA GLY A 187 -5.25 -5.98 -21.65
C GLY A 187 -3.79 -5.67 -22.07
N ASN A 188 -3.38 -4.41 -21.94
CA ASN A 188 -2.02 -3.96 -22.28
C ASN A 188 -1.02 -4.15 -21.11
N SER A 189 -1.22 -5.18 -20.30
CA SER A 189 -0.39 -5.50 -19.13
C SER A 189 1.08 -5.60 -19.50
N ARG A 190 1.96 -5.05 -18.65
CA ARG A 190 3.40 -5.10 -18.89
C ARG A 190 4.19 -5.50 -17.64
N LEU A 191 5.02 -6.52 -17.77
CA LEU A 191 5.98 -6.94 -16.76
C LEU A 191 7.38 -6.78 -17.33
N GLU A 192 8.15 -5.84 -16.78
CA GLU A 192 9.55 -5.62 -17.13
C GLU A 192 10.42 -6.08 -15.97
N ASN A 193 11.23 -7.12 -16.19
CA ASN A 193 12.14 -7.67 -15.21
C ASN A 193 13.60 -7.42 -15.59
N TYR A 194 14.27 -6.63 -14.76
CA TYR A 194 15.71 -6.36 -14.77
C TYR A 194 16.40 -6.95 -13.53
N GLY A 195 15.63 -7.46 -12.56
CA GLY A 195 16.12 -8.06 -11.32
C GLY A 195 15.81 -9.56 -11.23
N ASN A 196 15.44 -10.02 -10.03
CA ASN A 196 15.00 -11.39 -9.80
C ASN A 196 13.47 -11.46 -9.73
N PHE A 197 12.88 -12.22 -10.64
CA PHE A 197 11.47 -12.56 -10.64
C PHE A 197 11.30 -14.06 -10.40
N TYR A 198 10.57 -14.43 -9.36
CA TYR A 198 10.25 -15.81 -9.05
C TYR A 198 8.74 -15.99 -8.94
N SER A 199 8.19 -17.00 -9.62
CA SER A 199 6.79 -17.39 -9.48
C SER A 199 6.67 -18.89 -9.30
N ARG A 200 5.90 -19.33 -8.28
CA ARG A 200 5.47 -20.73 -8.13
C ARG A 200 4.12 -21.02 -8.80
N GLY A 201 3.67 -20.09 -9.62
CA GLY A 201 2.36 -20.10 -10.26
C GLY A 201 2.46 -20.12 -11.78
N THR A 202 1.30 -20.02 -12.43
CA THR A 202 1.21 -19.85 -13.88
C THR A 202 1.22 -18.37 -14.25
N ILE A 203 1.49 -18.08 -15.52
CA ILE A 203 1.32 -16.74 -16.09
C ILE A 203 0.33 -16.85 -17.24
N ASN A 204 -0.77 -16.11 -17.16
CA ASN A 204 -1.84 -16.10 -18.15
C ASN A 204 -1.82 -14.76 -18.90
N GLY A 205 -1.18 -14.74 -20.07
CA GLY A 205 -1.10 -13.54 -20.91
C GLY A 205 -2.29 -13.37 -21.88
N SER A 206 -2.52 -12.14 -22.31
CA SER A 206 -3.34 -11.82 -23.49
C SER A 206 -2.47 -11.52 -24.72
N SER A 207 -3.07 -11.39 -25.91
CA SER A 207 -2.36 -11.03 -27.15
C SER A 207 -1.60 -9.71 -27.08
N ASN A 208 -1.98 -8.82 -26.17
CA ASN A 208 -1.40 -7.48 -26.02
C ASN A 208 -0.50 -7.36 -24.78
N SER A 209 -0.40 -8.42 -23.98
CA SER A 209 0.45 -8.43 -22.79
C SER A 209 1.91 -8.60 -23.17
N VAL A 210 2.81 -7.93 -22.43
CA VAL A 210 4.25 -8.00 -22.67
C VAL A 210 4.99 -8.40 -21.42
N ILE A 211 5.82 -9.42 -21.55
CA ILE A 211 6.89 -9.75 -20.61
C ILE A 211 8.21 -9.37 -21.27
N TYR A 212 8.95 -8.48 -20.63
CA TYR A 212 10.30 -8.10 -21.01
C TYR A 212 11.25 -8.56 -19.90
N ASN A 213 12.29 -9.32 -20.23
CA ASN A 213 13.21 -9.85 -19.24
C ASN A 213 14.66 -9.68 -19.66
N GLU A 214 15.40 -8.89 -18.90
CA GLU A 214 16.87 -8.80 -18.93
C GLU A 214 17.50 -9.35 -17.64
N GLY A 215 16.71 -9.57 -16.58
CA GLY A 215 17.14 -10.18 -15.33
C GLY A 215 16.97 -11.70 -15.29
N LEU A 216 16.87 -12.24 -14.08
CA LEU A 216 16.53 -13.64 -13.84
C LEU A 216 15.01 -13.78 -13.66
N MET A 217 14.37 -14.56 -14.53
CA MET A 217 12.98 -14.99 -14.35
C MET A 217 12.92 -16.50 -14.16
N ARG A 218 12.41 -16.94 -13.01
CA ARG A 218 12.21 -18.35 -12.67
C ARG A 218 10.72 -18.61 -12.44
N ILE A 219 10.15 -19.48 -13.27
CA ILE A 219 8.75 -19.91 -13.17
C ILE A 219 8.79 -21.41 -12.89
N THR A 220 8.18 -21.84 -11.80
CA THR A 220 8.10 -23.25 -11.40
C THR A 220 6.65 -23.58 -11.09
N SER A 221 6.02 -24.39 -11.92
CA SER A 221 4.67 -24.92 -11.69
C SER A 221 4.73 -26.31 -11.06
#